data_AF-A0A5S4T5V3-F1
#
_entry.id   AF-A0A5S4T5V3-F1
#
_cell.length_a   1.000
_cell.length_b   1.000
_cell.length_c   1.000
_cell.angle_alpha   90.00
_cell.angle_beta   90.00
_cell.angle_gamma   90.00
#
_symmetry.space_group_name_H-M   'P 1'
#
loop_
_entity.id
_entity.type
_entity.pdbx_description
1 polymer ?
#
loop_
_entity_poly.entity_id
_entity_poly.type
_entity_poly.pdbx_seq_one_letter_code
_entity_poly.pdbx_strand_id
1 'polypeptide(L)'
;FKLRYQGSFIGHLWSILKPMLLFTIMYLVFVRFLKFDDGTPHYAVSLLLGMVTWNFFTEATNMGMLSIVSRGDLLRKINFPKEIIVISSVVGATINYFINILVVFAFALINGVQPSFGVFILIPLFLELFLFATGVAFILATLFVK
;
A
#
# COMPACT_ATOMS: atom_id res chain seq x y z
N PHE A 1 0.00 4.75 14.88
CA PHE A 1 -0.70 3.47 15.10
C PHE A 1 -1.67 3.45 16.29
N LYS A 2 -1.42 4.16 17.41
CA LYS A 2 -2.25 4.07 18.63
C LYS A 2 -3.53 4.96 18.70
N LEU A 3 -3.83 5.79 17.69
CA LEU A 3 -4.92 6.78 17.76
C LEU A 3 -6.03 6.65 16.69
N ARG A 4 -5.95 5.68 15.77
CA ARG A 4 -7.01 5.47 14.75
C ARG A 4 -7.96 4.30 15.06
N TYR A 5 -7.70 3.53 16.12
CA TYR A 5 -8.44 2.30 16.49
C TYR A 5 -9.01 2.29 17.91
N GLN A 6 -8.96 3.40 18.64
CA GLN A 6 -9.74 3.51 19.87
C GLN A 6 -11.18 3.87 19.50
N GLY A 7 -12.09 2.89 19.49
CA GLY A 7 -13.50 3.23 19.57
C GLY A 7 -14.54 2.18 19.17
N SER A 8 -14.21 1.11 18.43
CA SER A 8 -15.24 0.11 18.14
C SER A 8 -14.69 -1.22 17.67
N PHE A 9 -15.23 -2.31 18.21
CA PHE A 9 -15.02 -3.69 17.74
C PHE A 9 -15.25 -3.81 16.21
N ILE A 10 -16.19 -3.00 15.69
CA ILE A 10 -16.49 -2.83 14.26
C ILE A 10 -15.26 -2.37 13.45
N GLY A 11 -14.45 -1.45 13.97
CA GLY A 11 -13.30 -0.91 13.24
C GLY A 11 -12.16 -1.91 13.08
N HIS A 12 -11.95 -2.76 14.10
CA HIS A 12 -10.97 -3.82 14.05
C HIS A 12 -11.40 -4.92 13.06
N LEU A 13 -12.68 -5.31 13.12
CA LEU A 13 -13.27 -6.26 12.19
C LEU A 13 -13.18 -5.76 10.73
N TRP A 14 -13.49 -4.48 10.49
CA TRP A 14 -13.43 -3.89 9.14
C TRP A 14 -12.03 -3.86 8.54
N SER A 15 -11.02 -3.74 9.39
CA SER A 15 -9.61 -3.67 8.96
C SER A 15 -9.04 -5.02 8.54
N ILE A 16 -9.62 -6.11 9.05
CA ILE A 16 -9.34 -7.47 8.62
C ILE A 16 -10.22 -7.83 7.42
N LEU A 17 -11.48 -7.41 7.45
CA LEU A 17 -12.48 -7.76 6.45
C LEU A 17 -12.18 -7.15 5.08
N LYS A 18 -11.70 -5.90 5.02
CA LYS A 18 -11.34 -5.24 3.77
C LYS A 18 -10.24 -6.02 2.98
N PRO A 19 -9.09 -6.38 3.57
CA PRO A 19 -8.10 -7.21 2.89
C PRO A 19 -8.61 -8.62 2.55
N MET A 20 -9.40 -9.26 3.42
CA MET A 20 -9.98 -10.58 3.12
C MET A 20 -10.99 -10.56 1.96
N LEU A 21 -11.81 -9.51 1.85
CA LEU A 21 -12.78 -9.36 0.77
C LEU A 21 -12.05 -9.13 -0.57
N LEU A 22 -11.03 -8.27 -0.56
CA LEU A 22 -10.18 -8.04 -1.73
C LEU A 22 -9.54 -9.34 -2.20
N PHE A 23 -8.98 -10.13 -1.27
CA PHE A 23 -8.43 -11.45 -1.55
C PHE A 23 -9.46 -12.40 -2.17
N THR A 24 -10.65 -12.50 -1.58
CA THR A 24 -11.73 -13.39 -2.03
C THR A 24 -12.18 -13.04 -3.45
N ILE A 25 -12.37 -11.74 -3.73
CA ILE A 25 -12.76 -11.26 -5.06
C ILE A 25 -11.67 -11.60 -6.08
N MET A 26 -10.40 -11.35 -5.74
CA MET A 26 -9.29 -11.62 -6.66
C MET A 26 -9.12 -13.12 -6.93
N TYR A 27 -9.23 -13.98 -5.92
CA TYR A 27 -9.21 -15.44 -6.10
C TYR A 27 -10.36 -15.90 -7.00
N LEU A 28 -11.59 -15.48 -6.71
CA LEU A 28 -12.75 -15.89 -7.51
C LEU A 28 -12.64 -15.41 -8.95
N VAL A 29 -12.35 -14.13 -9.17
CA VAL A 29 -12.32 -13.56 -10.52
C VAL A 29 -11.19 -14.18 -11.36
N PHE A 30 -9.99 -14.30 -10.81
CA PHE A 30 -8.82 -14.67 -11.61
C PHE A 30 -8.53 -16.17 -11.64
N VAL A 31 -8.84 -16.91 -10.57
CA VAL A 31 -8.62 -18.36 -10.51
C VAL A 31 -9.85 -19.12 -10.96
N ARG A 32 -11.05 -18.73 -10.51
CA ARG A 32 -12.29 -19.46 -10.81
C ARG A 32 -12.92 -19.04 -12.15
N PHE A 33 -13.01 -17.75 -12.42
CA PHE A 33 -13.75 -17.22 -13.58
C PHE A 33 -12.88 -17.06 -14.83
N LEU A 34 -11.71 -16.45 -14.72
CA LEU A 34 -10.93 -16.09 -15.91
C LEU A 34 -10.10 -17.22 -16.51
N LYS A 35 -9.89 -18.35 -15.79
CA LYS A 35 -9.14 -19.55 -16.24
C LYS A 35 -8.20 -19.24 -17.41
N PHE A 36 -7.20 -18.38 -17.18
CA PHE A 36 -6.30 -17.95 -18.24
C PHE A 36 -5.47 -19.14 -18.70
N ASP A 37 -5.95 -19.84 -19.72
CA ASP A 37 -5.29 -20.94 -20.42
C ASP A 37 -4.50 -20.42 -21.64
N ASP A 38 -4.05 -19.17 -21.57
CA ASP A 38 -3.51 -18.41 -22.71
C ASP A 38 -1.98 -18.35 -22.71
N GLY A 39 -1.33 -19.41 -22.22
CA GLY A 39 0.13 -19.58 -22.29
C GLY A 39 0.98 -18.62 -21.43
N THR A 40 0.37 -17.73 -20.64
CA THR A 40 1.05 -16.85 -19.68
C THR A 40 1.00 -17.44 -18.26
N PRO A 41 2.11 -17.97 -17.72
CA PRO A 41 2.13 -18.50 -16.37
C PRO A 41 1.78 -17.40 -15.36
N HIS A 42 0.80 -17.67 -14.50
CA HIS A 42 0.48 -16.89 -13.28
C HIS A 42 0.05 -15.41 -13.50
N TYR A 43 -0.70 -15.09 -14.55
CA TYR A 43 -1.22 -13.74 -14.84
C TYR A 43 -1.90 -13.05 -13.62
N ALA A 44 -2.68 -13.81 -12.86
CA ALA A 44 -3.37 -13.32 -11.65
C ALA A 44 -2.40 -12.71 -10.62
N VAL A 45 -1.22 -13.32 -10.45
CA VAL A 45 -0.19 -12.87 -9.50
C VAL A 45 0.45 -11.57 -10.00
N SER A 46 0.76 -11.48 -11.29
CA SER A 46 1.32 -10.26 -11.89
C SER A 46 0.37 -9.07 -11.80
N LEU A 47 -0.92 -9.29 -12.04
CA LEU A 47 -1.93 -8.24 -11.89
C LEU A 47 -2.06 -7.79 -10.43
N LEU A 48 -2.10 -8.74 -9.49
CA LEU A 48 -2.14 -8.47 -8.06
C LEU A 48 -0.95 -7.64 -7.60
N LEU A 49 0.26 -7.98 -8.05
CA LEU A 49 1.46 -7.19 -7.79
C LEU A 49 1.30 -5.76 -8.30
N GLY A 50 0.89 -5.59 -9.56
CA GLY A 50 0.66 -4.26 -10.15
C GLY A 50 -0.37 -3.43 -9.37
N MET A 51 -1.48 -4.04 -8.96
CA MET A 51 -2.50 -3.37 -8.15
C MET A 51 -1.98 -2.96 -6.78
N VAL A 52 -1.23 -3.83 -6.09
CA VAL A 52 -0.65 -3.52 -4.77
C VAL A 52 0.38 -2.41 -4.85
N THR A 53 1.24 -2.43 -5.87
CA THR A 53 2.22 -1.36 -6.15
C THR A 53 1.54 -0.03 -6.43
N TRP A 54 0.50 -0.01 -7.27
CA TRP A 54 -0.27 1.20 -7.58
C TRP A 54 -1.03 1.72 -6.35
N ASN A 55 -1.64 0.84 -5.56
CA ASN A 55 -2.33 1.19 -4.32
C ASN A 55 -1.37 1.82 -3.31
N PHE A 56 -0.13 1.32 -3.20
CA PHE A 56 0.86 1.97 -2.35
C PHE A 56 1.19 3.39 -2.82
N PHE A 57 1.45 3.57 -4.11
CA PHE A 57 1.76 4.90 -4.65
C PHE A 57 0.62 5.89 -4.37
N THR A 58 -0.60 5.52 -4.72
CA THR A 58 -1.79 6.36 -4.49
C THR A 58 -2.04 6.62 -3.00
N GLU A 59 -1.87 5.63 -2.12
CA GLU A 59 -2.04 5.80 -0.68
C GLU A 59 -0.97 6.71 -0.09
N ALA A 60 0.31 6.47 -0.41
CA ALA A 60 1.45 7.25 0.06
C ALA A 60 1.31 8.73 -0.34
N THR A 61 0.99 8.98 -1.61
CA THR A 61 0.85 10.32 -2.16
C THR A 61 -0.37 11.07 -1.57
N ASN A 62 -1.53 10.40 -1.46
CA ASN A 62 -2.73 11.04 -0.88
C ASN A 62 -2.57 11.31 0.62
N MET A 63 -2.04 10.35 1.38
CA MET A 63 -1.81 10.51 2.82
C MET A 63 -0.74 11.57 3.08
N GLY A 64 0.29 11.62 2.24
CA GLY A 64 1.32 12.66 2.24
C GLY A 64 0.75 14.05 2.01
N MET A 65 -0.05 14.23 0.96
CA MET A 65 -0.73 15.49 0.63
C MET A 65 -1.59 16.02 1.80
N LEU A 66 -2.38 15.14 2.43
CA LEU A 66 -3.28 15.52 3.53
C LEU A 66 -2.57 15.63 4.89
N SER A 67 -1.33 15.15 5.01
CA SER A 67 -0.64 15.02 6.30
C SER A 67 -0.39 16.35 6.99
N ILE A 68 -0.04 17.40 6.24
CA ILE A 68 0.24 18.74 6.78
C ILE A 68 -1.05 19.41 7.24
N VAL A 69 -2.08 19.41 6.39
CA VAL A 69 -3.37 20.05 6.68
C VAL A 69 -4.10 19.37 7.84
N SER A 70 -4.09 18.04 7.89
CA SER A 70 -4.74 17.28 8.97
C SER A 70 -4.06 17.45 10.33
N ARG A 71 -2.78 17.86 10.38
CA ARG A 71 -2.00 18.07 11.61
C ARG A 71 -1.71 19.55 11.90
N GLY A 72 -2.43 20.47 11.24
CA GLY A 72 -2.25 21.91 11.40
C GLY A 72 -2.37 22.40 12.84
N ASP A 73 -3.27 21.82 13.64
CA ASP A 73 -3.44 22.18 15.06
C ASP A 73 -2.24 21.80 15.93
N LEU A 74 -1.52 20.73 15.56
CA LEU A 74 -0.29 20.32 16.24
C LEU A 74 0.88 21.24 15.86
N LEU A 75 0.98 21.58 14.58
CA LEU A 75 2.00 22.51 14.06
C LEU A 75 1.87 23.92 14.66
N ARG A 76 0.65 24.35 15.02
CA ARG A 76 0.41 25.61 15.74
C ARG A 76 0.86 25.60 17.20
N LYS A 77 0.99 24.42 17.81
CA LYS A 77 1.34 24.27 19.24
C LYS A 77 2.81 23.92 19.46
N ILE A 78 3.45 23.26 18.50
CA ILE A 78 4.84 22.82 18.61
C ILE A 78 5.53 22.97 17.26
N ASN A 79 6.68 23.64 17.24
CA ASN A 79 7.50 23.78 16.04
C ASN A 79 8.19 22.44 15.72
N PHE A 80 7.65 21.70 14.75
CA PHE A 80 8.28 20.51 14.18
C PHE A 80 8.49 20.69 12.68
N PRO A 81 9.57 20.13 12.10
CA PRO A 81 9.77 20.12 10.66
C PRO A 81 8.61 19.43 9.95
N LYS A 82 7.98 20.14 9.00
CA LYS A 82 6.89 19.61 8.16
C LYS A 82 7.30 18.36 7.36
N GLU A 83 8.60 18.20 7.11
CA GLU A 83 9.18 17.05 6.43
C GLU A 83 8.92 15.73 7.15
N ILE A 84 9.04 15.73 8.47
CA ILE A 84 8.86 14.53 9.31
C ILE A 84 7.40 14.05 9.25
N ILE A 85 6.45 14.96 9.11
CA ILE A 85 5.02 14.65 9.03
C ILE A 85 4.69 13.89 7.74
N VAL A 86 5.20 14.39 6.60
CA VAL A 86 4.99 13.75 5.29
C VAL A 86 5.67 12.39 5.28
N ILE A 87 6.92 12.29 5.72
CA ILE A 87 7.65 11.00 5.80
C ILE A 87 6.90 10.01 6.69
N SER A 88 6.41 10.43 7.85
CA SER A 88 5.65 9.56 8.75
C SER A 88 4.38 9.00 8.09
N SER A 89 3.72 9.78 7.24
CA SER A 89 2.54 9.32 6.50
C SER A 89 2.88 8.29 5.42
N VAL A 90 3.97 8.50 4.67
CA VAL A 90 4.45 7.55 3.65
C VAL A 90 4.92 6.25 4.30
N VAL A 91 5.64 6.33 5.42
CA VAL A 91 6.00 5.14 6.23
C VAL A 91 4.77 4.38 6.71
N GLY A 92 3.67 5.09 7.02
CA GLY A 92 2.38 4.47 7.31
C GLY A 92 1.83 3.65 6.14
N ALA A 93 1.88 4.21 4.92
CA ALA A 93 1.47 3.50 3.70
C ALA A 93 2.38 2.30 3.39
N THR A 94 3.68 2.41 3.69
CA THR A 94 4.65 1.31 3.54
C THR A 94 4.25 0.07 4.35
N ILE A 95 3.71 0.26 5.55
CA ILE A 95 3.25 -0.86 6.39
C ILE A 95 2.08 -1.59 5.71
N ASN A 96 1.12 -0.85 5.14
CA ASN A 96 0.03 -1.45 4.37
C ASN A 96 0.54 -2.18 3.12
N TYR A 97 1.52 -1.60 2.43
CA TYR A 97 2.16 -2.25 1.29
C TYR A 97 2.81 -3.58 1.66
N PHE A 98 3.56 -3.65 2.77
CA PHE A 98 4.16 -4.91 3.23
C PHE A 98 3.11 -5.97 3.57
N ILE A 99 2.01 -5.59 4.21
CA ILE A 99 0.90 -6.53 4.49
C ILE A 99 0.33 -7.07 3.17
N ASN A 100 0.06 -6.20 2.20
CA ASN A 100 -0.48 -6.59 0.91
C ASN A 100 0.50 -7.46 0.10
N ILE A 101 1.80 -7.12 0.08
CA ILE A 101 2.85 -7.92 -0.56
C ILE A 101 2.93 -9.32 0.05
N LEU A 102 2.80 -9.45 1.38
CA LEU A 102 2.79 -10.75 2.05
C LEU A 102 1.62 -11.61 1.58
N VAL A 103 0.42 -11.01 1.47
CA VAL A 103 -0.76 -11.70 0.93
C VAL A 103 -0.55 -12.14 -0.51
N VAL A 104 0.01 -11.27 -1.37
CA VAL A 104 0.32 -11.61 -2.76
C VAL A 104 1.37 -12.71 -2.85
N PHE A 105 2.38 -12.68 -1.98
CA PHE A 105 3.41 -13.72 -1.91
C PHE A 105 2.82 -15.08 -1.51
N ALA A 106 1.94 -15.11 -0.50
CA ALA A 106 1.22 -16.33 -0.14
C ALA A 106 0.37 -16.88 -1.31
N PHE A 107 -0.29 -15.99 -2.05
CA PHE A 107 -1.07 -16.37 -3.22
C PHE A 107 -0.20 -16.88 -4.38
N ALA A 108 0.99 -16.29 -4.59
CA ALA A 108 1.96 -16.74 -5.57
C ALA A 108 2.43 -18.19 -5.30
N LEU A 109 2.69 -18.52 -4.02
CA LEU A 109 3.05 -19.88 -3.60
C LEU A 109 1.93 -20.89 -3.85
N ILE A 110 0.68 -20.54 -3.53
CA ILE A 110 -0.50 -21.41 -3.78
C ILE A 110 -0.69 -21.66 -5.29
N ASN A 111 -0.38 -20.66 -6.12
CA ASN A 111 -0.45 -20.79 -7.59
C ASN A 111 0.78 -21.49 -8.20
N GLY A 112 1.73 -21.98 -7.39
CA GLY A 112 2.89 -22.74 -7.86
C GLY A 112 4.00 -21.88 -8.49
N VAL A 113 4.02 -20.56 -8.25
CA VAL A 113 5.12 -19.69 -8.69
C VAL A 113 6.37 -20.07 -7.91
N GLN A 114 7.40 -20.58 -8.59
CA GLN A 114 8.68 -20.87 -7.95
C GLN A 114 9.43 -19.55 -7.68
N PRO A 115 9.77 -19.24 -6.43
CA PRO A 115 10.57 -18.05 -6.12
C PRO A 115 11.98 -18.24 -6.69
N SER A 116 12.27 -17.53 -7.78
CA SER A 116 13.61 -17.42 -8.36
C SER A 116 14.44 -16.36 -7.63
N PHE A 117 15.76 -16.36 -7.81
CA PHE A 117 16.66 -15.29 -7.34
C PHE A 117 16.24 -13.88 -7.82
N GLY A 118 15.38 -13.78 -8.84
CA GLY A 118 14.76 -12.53 -9.27
C GLY A 118 13.91 -11.83 -8.19
N VAL A 119 13.49 -12.51 -7.13
CA VAL A 119 12.77 -11.89 -6.00
C VAL A 119 13.59 -10.78 -5.32
N PHE A 120 14.92 -10.87 -5.33
CA PHE A 120 15.76 -9.82 -4.75
C PHE A 120 15.65 -8.47 -5.48
N ILE A 121 15.23 -8.47 -6.76
CA ILE A 121 15.00 -7.24 -7.55
C ILE A 121 13.81 -6.43 -7.00
N LEU A 122 12.89 -7.03 -6.25
CA LEU A 122 11.80 -6.29 -5.59
C LEU A 122 12.31 -5.25 -4.59
N ILE A 123 13.46 -5.48 -3.95
CA ILE A 123 14.01 -4.58 -2.95
C ILE A 123 14.42 -3.22 -3.57
N PRO A 124 15.28 -3.16 -4.61
CA PRO A 124 15.63 -1.90 -5.24
C PRO A 124 14.42 -1.22 -5.90
N LEU A 125 13.51 -1.98 -6.53
CA LEU A 125 12.28 -1.41 -7.11
C LEU A 125 11.37 -0.77 -6.05
N PHE A 126 11.26 -1.39 -4.87
CA PHE A 126 10.51 -0.80 -3.77
C PHE A 126 11.17 0.49 -3.27
N LEU A 127 12.50 0.54 -3.16
CA LEU A 127 13.21 1.75 -2.75
C LEU A 127 12.99 2.90 -3.74
N GLU A 128 13.07 2.62 -5.04
CA GLU A 128 12.77 3.60 -6.09
C GLU A 128 11.33 4.12 -5.96
N LEU A 129 10.36 3.22 -5.83
CA LEU A 129 8.96 3.58 -5.67
C LEU A 129 8.71 4.39 -4.40
N PHE A 130 9.37 4.04 -3.29
CA PHE A 130 9.26 4.76 -2.02
C PHE A 130 9.80 6.18 -2.14
N LEU A 131 10.98 6.35 -2.75
CA LEU A 131 11.57 7.67 -2.98
C LEU A 131 10.71 8.51 -3.92
N PHE A 132 10.22 7.91 -5.01
CA PHE A 132 9.34 8.56 -5.97
C PHE A 132 8.02 9.01 -5.31
N ALA A 133 7.33 8.11 -4.59
CA ALA A 133 6.10 8.43 -3.88
C ALA A 133 6.30 9.53 -2.83
N THR A 134 7.43 9.51 -2.12
CA THR A 134 7.79 10.54 -1.13
C THR A 134 8.03 11.90 -1.80
N GLY A 135 8.75 11.93 -2.93
CA GLY A 135 8.99 13.15 -3.69
C GLY A 135 7.68 13.77 -4.19
N VAL A 136 6.79 12.96 -4.77
CA VAL A 136 5.47 13.41 -5.22
C VAL A 136 4.63 13.89 -4.03
N ALA A 137 4.64 13.16 -2.91
CA ALA A 137 3.95 13.55 -1.69
C ALA A 137 4.40 14.92 -1.17
N PHE A 138 5.69 15.24 -1.23
CA PHE A 138 6.21 16.55 -0.83
C PHE A 138 5.72 17.68 -1.73
N ILE A 139 5.74 17.46 -3.05
CA ILE A 139 5.26 18.44 -4.03
C ILE A 139 3.77 18.72 -3.77
N LEU A 140 2.96 17.67 -3.66
CA LEU A 140 1.53 17.82 -3.41
C LEU A 140 1.23 18.45 -2.05
N ALA A 141 1.94 18.06 -0.99
CA ALA A 141 1.74 18.64 0.33
C ALA A 141 2.08 20.14 0.38
N THR A 142 2.96 20.62 -0.50
CA THR A 142 3.29 22.04 -0.64
C THR A 142 2.25 22.80 -1.46
N LEU A 143 1.75 22.18 -2.54
CA LEU A 143 0.70 22.77 -3.39
C LEU A 143 -0.67 22.79 -2.72
N PHE A 144 -0.93 21.83 -1.84
CA PHE A 144 -2.20 21.67 -1.16
C PHE A 144 -2.32 22.66 0.00
N VAL A 145 -2.80 23.87 -0.33
CA VAL A 145 -3.14 24.93 0.63
C VAL A 145 -4.66 24.96 0.80
N LYS A 146 -5.13 25.03 2.05
CA LYS A 146 -6.55 25.13 2.39
C LYS A 146 -7.02 26.57 2.44
#